data_AF-A0A7W5VF29-F1
#
_entry.id   AF-A0A7W5VF29-F1
#
_cell.length_a   1.000
_cell.length_b   1.000
_cell.length_c   1.000
_cell.angle_alpha   90.00
_cell.angle_beta   90.00
_cell.angle_gamma   90.00
#
_symmetry.space_group_name_H-M   'P 1'
#
loop_
_entity.id
_entity.type
_entity.pdbx_description
1 polymer ?
#
loop_
_entity_poly.entity_id
_entity_poly.type
_entity_poly.pdbx_seq_one_letter_code
_entity_poly.pdbx_strand_id
1 'polypeptide(L)'
;MGTLTIVLRGGSVRPDARLSVRSGLDGWQEDVPCEYVSGADEWRVQLQGEGPVEFKFRCDGSWERGPNRVVENEHVATMVGRRYELFEEPDDIPVADSLAARAHFPPVGTDQDFDYIVVGSGVGGGTLAHRLMVESGGAARVLVLEAGGYLFPTHVGNLPRRHGPYVNRSVWELWNQFKVRRYSSEQPLDLAQAFCLGGRSVFWGALVPRMAPAEFAGWPQEVRQDLEGGWYDMAEDLLNGSAMPKDTLCGTVGAMLGQELPDLAGDQAMLAAEHASGNGLGIPSGIFSTAALLMEDRLRAGWDERLHVNLHHQVCGFAFDGDAVTAVDAFDLVAGVQRRFRLAEGGRVILSAGTMGTPVLARAAGLSHELAGRGITDHPTYYWKFSVKDGSPGYSAEDAAKVLLRGKAGDIPFNAVVEMGVNLNQYHVDEDLALDEADMPCEVVFFTAVPLEERNRVEVRGEGRRARPHVVMAHVEVEGLAEALERIGAAVMDAVGGTPLHPLPVRSELGAVGHEVGTMRMGADAATGVVDPDLRVYGRRNLYVCDLSVFPTSPAANPSLTLAALAMRLAAGLVNG
;
A
#
# COMPACT_ATOMS: atom_id res chain seq x y z
N MET A 1 -2.49 -49.50 17.09
CA MET A 1 -2.51 -48.03 17.02
C MET A 1 -2.34 -47.47 18.41
N GLY A 2 -1.24 -46.75 18.66
CA GLY A 2 -1.05 -46.00 19.89
C GLY A 2 -1.71 -44.62 19.78
N THR A 3 -2.27 -44.12 20.88
CA THR A 3 -2.71 -42.72 20.97
C THR A 3 -1.51 -41.86 21.31
N LEU A 4 -1.12 -40.97 20.40
CA LEU A 4 -0.13 -39.93 20.62
C LEU A 4 -0.85 -38.65 21.05
N THR A 5 -0.49 -38.10 22.21
CA THR A 5 -0.98 -36.77 22.64
C THR A 5 0.12 -35.73 22.43
N ILE A 6 -0.14 -34.71 21.63
CA ILE A 6 0.76 -33.57 21.46
C ILE A 6 0.22 -32.42 22.31
N VAL A 7 1.08 -31.85 23.15
CA VAL A 7 0.76 -30.73 24.04
C VAL A 7 1.69 -29.57 23.72
N LEU A 8 1.14 -28.38 23.49
CA LEU A 8 1.88 -27.13 23.34
C LEU A 8 1.65 -26.26 24.59
N ARG A 9 2.73 -25.92 25.33
CA ARG A 9 2.72 -25.17 26.61
C ARG A 9 3.43 -23.82 26.52
N GLY A 10 2.84 -22.79 27.13
CA GLY A 10 3.57 -21.64 27.71
C GLY A 10 3.35 -20.26 27.06
N GLY A 11 2.14 -19.66 27.18
CA GLY A 11 1.86 -18.33 26.62
C GLY A 11 2.09 -18.23 25.11
N SER A 12 2.17 -19.41 24.46
CA SER A 12 2.74 -19.67 23.15
C SER A 12 1.79 -19.42 22.01
N VAL A 13 0.49 -19.45 22.28
CA VAL A 13 -0.56 -19.26 21.28
C VAL A 13 -1.72 -18.65 22.05
N ARG A 14 -2.30 -17.55 21.54
CA ARG A 14 -3.44 -16.90 22.20
C ARG A 14 -4.57 -17.92 22.44
N PRO A 15 -5.28 -17.88 23.58
CA PRO A 15 -6.35 -18.82 23.94
C PRO A 15 -7.45 -19.05 22.88
N ASP A 16 -7.57 -18.10 21.96
CA ASP A 16 -8.61 -17.97 20.95
C ASP A 16 -8.10 -18.15 19.51
N ALA A 17 -6.87 -18.63 19.31
CA ALA A 17 -6.35 -19.00 17.99
C ALA A 17 -7.01 -20.28 17.45
N ARG A 18 -7.01 -20.48 16.13
CA ARG A 18 -7.33 -21.80 15.55
C ARG A 18 -6.04 -22.57 15.34
N LEU A 19 -5.67 -23.40 16.31
CA LEU A 19 -4.51 -24.27 16.20
C LEU A 19 -4.92 -25.67 15.73
N SER A 20 -4.19 -26.23 14.77
CA SER A 20 -4.33 -27.61 14.30
C SER A 20 -2.96 -28.23 14.03
N VAL A 21 -2.93 -29.55 13.86
CA VAL A 21 -1.75 -30.31 13.46
C VAL A 21 -2.03 -31.04 12.16
N ARG A 22 -1.12 -30.94 11.19
CA ARG A 22 -1.05 -31.85 10.04
C ARG A 22 0.08 -32.84 10.25
N SER A 23 -0.11 -34.09 9.90
CA SER A 23 0.88 -35.14 10.14
C SER A 23 1.12 -36.03 8.93
N GLY A 24 2.22 -36.79 8.95
CA GLY A 24 2.50 -37.81 7.94
C GLY A 24 1.65 -39.08 8.06
N LEU A 25 0.82 -39.23 9.11
CA LEU A 25 0.03 -40.44 9.36
C LEU A 25 -1.00 -40.73 8.28
N ASP A 26 -1.55 -39.67 7.67
CA ASP A 26 -2.52 -39.73 6.59
C ASP A 26 -1.90 -39.26 5.25
N GLY A 27 -0.58 -39.15 5.18
CA GLY A 27 0.11 -38.59 4.02
C GLY A 27 -0.08 -37.08 3.86
N TRP A 28 -0.18 -36.34 4.98
CA TRP A 28 -0.30 -34.88 5.01
C TRP A 28 -1.58 -34.34 4.35
N GLN A 29 -2.71 -35.02 4.53
CA GLN A 29 -3.97 -34.66 3.87
C GLN A 29 -4.89 -33.80 4.74
N GLU A 30 -5.06 -34.13 6.03
CA GLU A 30 -6.05 -33.49 6.91
C GLU A 30 -5.42 -32.75 8.10
N ASP A 31 -6.04 -31.62 8.46
CA ASP A 31 -5.70 -30.85 9.67
C ASP A 31 -6.54 -31.35 10.85
N VAL A 32 -5.87 -31.83 11.91
CA VAL A 32 -6.53 -32.25 13.15
C VAL A 32 -6.53 -31.07 14.15
N PRO A 33 -7.70 -30.56 14.57
CA PRO A 33 -7.78 -29.40 15.44
C PRO A 33 -7.22 -29.69 16.85
N CYS A 34 -6.54 -28.71 17.42
CA CYS A 34 -6.13 -28.72 18.81
C CYS A 34 -7.24 -28.17 19.71
N GLU A 35 -7.40 -28.73 20.90
CA GLU A 35 -8.28 -28.28 21.97
C GLU A 35 -7.50 -27.39 22.95
N TYR A 36 -8.04 -26.23 23.29
CA TYR A 36 -7.44 -25.34 24.29
C TYR A 36 -7.95 -25.66 25.71
N VAL A 37 -7.02 -25.89 26.63
CA VAL A 37 -7.27 -26.21 28.03
C VAL A 37 -6.93 -25.00 28.90
N SER A 38 -7.94 -24.18 29.20
CA SER A 38 -7.78 -22.87 29.85
C SER A 38 -7.09 -22.90 31.23
N GLY A 39 -7.32 -23.94 32.03
CA GLY A 39 -6.72 -24.07 33.36
C GLY A 39 -5.23 -24.40 33.36
N ALA A 40 -4.69 -24.86 32.23
CA ALA A 40 -3.29 -25.25 32.08
C ALA A 40 -2.51 -24.38 31.09
N ASP A 41 -3.19 -23.46 30.38
CA ASP A 41 -2.64 -22.66 29.27
C ASP A 41 -1.96 -23.54 28.20
N GLU A 42 -2.71 -24.55 27.74
CA GLU A 42 -2.23 -25.61 26.87
C GLU A 42 -3.13 -25.82 25.66
N TRP A 43 -2.51 -26.10 24.52
CA TRP A 43 -3.20 -26.68 23.37
C TRP A 43 -2.88 -28.16 23.26
N ARG A 44 -3.90 -29.00 23.06
CA ARG A 44 -3.77 -30.45 23.01
C ARG A 44 -4.37 -31.03 21.74
N VAL A 45 -3.70 -31.99 21.12
CA VAL A 45 -4.28 -32.79 20.05
C VAL A 45 -3.93 -34.26 20.24
N GLN A 46 -4.85 -35.14 19.88
CA GLN A 46 -4.63 -36.58 19.89
C GLN A 46 -4.57 -37.09 18.46
N LEU A 47 -3.51 -37.84 18.14
CA LEU A 47 -3.30 -38.50 16.87
C LEU A 47 -3.26 -40.02 17.09
N GLN A 48 -3.71 -40.79 16.10
CA GLN A 48 -3.69 -42.26 16.12
C GLN A 48 -2.62 -42.78 15.16
N GLY A 49 -1.58 -43.43 15.68
CA GLY A 49 -0.44 -43.86 14.85
C GLY A 49 0.48 -44.88 15.51
N GLU A 50 1.43 -45.43 14.74
CA GLU A 50 2.50 -46.31 15.23
C GLU A 50 3.85 -45.83 14.68
N GLY A 51 4.89 -45.80 15.53
CA GLY A 51 6.22 -45.34 15.18
C GLY A 51 6.41 -43.82 15.28
N PRO A 52 7.55 -43.29 14.78
CA PRO A 52 7.81 -41.85 14.77
C PRO A 52 6.77 -41.12 13.92
N VAL A 53 6.11 -40.13 14.51
CA VAL A 53 5.11 -39.31 13.81
C VAL A 53 5.74 -37.98 13.44
N GLU A 54 5.90 -37.75 12.14
CA GLU A 54 6.24 -36.44 11.60
C GLU A 54 4.98 -35.58 11.52
N PHE A 55 5.06 -34.34 12.00
CA PHE A 55 3.93 -33.42 12.05
C PHE A 55 4.38 -31.96 12.01
N LYS A 56 3.41 -31.06 11.80
CA LYS A 56 3.64 -29.61 11.84
C LYS A 56 2.40 -28.89 12.31
N PHE A 57 2.58 -27.85 13.13
CA PHE A 57 1.45 -27.03 13.58
C PHE A 57 0.98 -26.08 12.47
N ARG A 58 -0.32 -25.78 12.49
CA ARG A 58 -0.96 -24.75 11.70
C ARG A 58 -1.77 -23.85 12.62
N CYS A 59 -1.50 -22.55 12.62
CA CYS A 59 -2.15 -21.57 13.50
C CYS A 59 -2.80 -20.47 12.65
N ASP A 60 -4.11 -20.30 12.77
CA ASP A 60 -4.91 -19.35 11.98
C ASP A 60 -4.67 -19.48 10.45
N GLY A 61 -4.32 -20.69 10.00
CA GLY A 61 -4.05 -21.01 8.60
C GLY A 61 -2.58 -20.91 8.17
N SER A 62 -1.69 -20.37 9.02
CA SER A 62 -0.25 -20.28 8.77
C SER A 62 0.51 -21.50 9.29
N TRP A 63 1.49 -21.97 8.53
CA TRP A 63 2.38 -23.05 8.95
C TRP A 63 3.37 -22.59 10.01
N GLU A 64 3.73 -23.51 10.90
CA GLU A 64 4.87 -23.35 11.79
C GLU A 64 6.17 -23.12 11.00
N ARG A 65 7.09 -22.33 11.56
CA ARG A 65 8.43 -22.07 11.01
C ARG A 65 9.35 -23.27 11.20
N GLY A 66 10.28 -23.41 10.26
CA GLY A 66 11.30 -24.45 10.32
C GLY A 66 10.85 -25.81 9.77
N PRO A 67 11.70 -26.84 9.94
CA PRO A 67 11.41 -28.18 9.45
C PRO A 67 10.21 -28.80 10.18
N ASN A 68 9.67 -29.86 9.60
CA ASN A 68 8.66 -30.67 10.27
C ASN A 68 9.20 -31.20 11.60
N ARG A 69 8.32 -31.35 12.58
CA ARG A 69 8.64 -31.94 13.88
C ARG A 69 8.43 -33.43 13.85
N VAL A 70 9.16 -34.15 14.69
CA VAL A 70 9.01 -35.60 14.85
C VAL A 70 8.79 -35.91 16.32
N VAL A 71 7.76 -36.68 16.65
CA VAL A 71 7.65 -37.33 17.97
C VAL A 71 8.12 -38.77 17.83
N GLU A 72 9.12 -39.17 18.61
CA GLU A 72 9.63 -40.54 18.66
C GLU A 72 8.99 -41.32 19.81
N ASN A 73 8.13 -42.31 19.53
CA ASN A 73 7.63 -43.35 20.46
C ASN A 73 7.10 -42.92 21.86
N GLU A 74 6.97 -41.62 22.13
CA GLU A 74 6.40 -41.06 23.35
C GLU A 74 4.88 -40.97 23.22
N HIS A 75 4.15 -41.40 24.25
CA HIS A 75 2.68 -41.33 24.27
C HIS A 75 2.18 -39.89 24.52
N VAL A 76 3.05 -39.01 25.03
CA VAL A 76 2.78 -37.58 25.25
C VAL A 76 4.02 -36.77 24.90
N ALA A 77 3.98 -35.95 23.85
CA ALA A 77 5.02 -34.99 23.53
C ALA A 77 4.62 -33.61 24.05
N THR A 78 5.45 -33.02 24.93
CA THR A 78 5.25 -31.65 25.41
C THR A 78 6.23 -30.70 24.72
N MET A 79 5.68 -29.76 23.96
CA MET A 79 6.43 -28.76 23.22
C MET A 79 6.31 -27.40 23.90
N VAL A 80 7.41 -26.66 23.94
CA VAL A 80 7.48 -25.30 24.51
C VAL A 80 8.13 -24.38 23.47
N GLY A 81 7.50 -23.26 23.16
CA GLY A 81 8.02 -22.22 22.25
C GLY A 81 7.06 -21.03 22.22
N ARG A 82 7.50 -19.81 21.93
CA ARG A 82 6.61 -18.64 21.89
C ARG A 82 5.94 -18.48 20.52
N ARG A 83 4.77 -17.84 20.45
CA ARG A 83 3.94 -17.74 19.21
C ARG A 83 4.71 -17.20 18.02
N TYR A 84 5.43 -16.11 18.24
CA TYR A 84 6.22 -15.38 17.24
C TYR A 84 7.51 -16.10 16.84
N GLU A 85 7.98 -17.06 17.64
CA GLU A 85 9.09 -17.94 17.27
C GLU A 85 8.60 -19.06 16.36
N LEU A 86 7.40 -19.58 16.62
CA LEU A 86 6.81 -20.71 15.91
C LEU A 86 6.06 -20.31 14.66
N PHE A 87 5.45 -19.13 14.59
CA PHE A 87 4.63 -18.69 13.47
C PHE A 87 5.10 -17.32 12.99
N GLU A 88 5.07 -17.13 11.67
CA GLU A 88 5.12 -15.79 11.10
C GLU A 88 3.78 -15.12 11.43
N GLU A 89 3.76 -14.27 12.45
CA GLU A 89 2.58 -13.45 12.70
C GLU A 89 2.52 -12.35 11.64
N PRO A 90 1.38 -12.17 10.97
CA PRO A 90 1.12 -10.91 10.30
C PRO A 90 1.28 -9.81 11.34
N ASP A 91 2.06 -8.77 11.04
CA ASP A 91 2.25 -7.67 11.97
C ASP A 91 0.87 -7.16 12.40
N ASP A 92 0.62 -7.15 13.72
CA ASP A 92 -0.58 -6.53 14.24
C ASP A 92 -0.44 -5.01 14.14
N ILE A 93 -1.57 -4.29 14.10
CA ILE A 93 -1.56 -2.84 13.94
C ILE A 93 -0.86 -2.22 15.16
N PRO A 94 0.22 -1.42 14.97
CA PRO A 94 0.86 -0.74 16.08
C PRO A 94 -0.10 0.23 16.77
N VAL A 95 -0.21 0.11 18.10
CA VAL A 95 -1.04 1.00 18.92
C VAL A 95 -0.12 1.81 19.82
N ALA A 96 -0.02 3.11 19.55
CA ALA A 96 0.77 4.05 20.32
C ALA A 96 0.02 5.37 20.46
N ASP A 97 -0.61 5.57 21.62
CA ASP A 97 -1.41 6.76 21.92
C ASP A 97 -0.55 7.84 22.58
N SER A 98 0.10 8.66 21.74
CA SER A 98 1.02 9.70 22.19
C SER A 98 0.29 10.98 22.65
N LEU A 99 0.93 11.79 23.50
CA LEU A 99 0.40 13.10 23.87
C LEU A 99 0.16 14.00 22.65
N ALA A 100 1.04 13.93 21.65
CA ALA A 100 0.87 14.65 20.40
C ALA A 100 -0.36 14.17 19.62
N ALA A 101 -0.60 12.86 19.55
CA ALA A 101 -1.79 12.30 18.92
C ALA A 101 -3.05 12.84 19.59
N ARG A 102 -3.13 12.81 20.92
CA ARG A 102 -4.30 13.32 21.68
C ARG A 102 -4.51 14.82 21.53
N ALA A 103 -3.44 15.60 21.44
CA ALA A 103 -3.51 17.04 21.28
C ALA A 103 -3.99 17.44 19.87
N HIS A 104 -3.44 16.79 18.83
CA HIS A 104 -3.72 17.12 17.44
C HIS A 104 -4.87 16.34 16.83
N PHE A 105 -5.33 15.25 17.44
CA PHE A 105 -6.44 14.42 16.97
C PHE A 105 -7.20 13.82 18.16
N PRO A 106 -7.86 14.67 18.99
CA PRO A 106 -8.69 14.18 20.07
C PRO A 106 -9.86 13.38 19.47
N PRO A 107 -10.07 12.12 19.92
CA PRO A 107 -11.12 11.30 19.34
C PRO A 107 -12.48 11.87 19.70
N VAL A 108 -13.38 11.95 18.72
CA VAL A 108 -14.79 12.28 18.96
C VAL A 108 -15.59 11.06 19.39
N GLY A 109 -16.61 11.32 20.21
CA GLY A 109 -17.54 10.31 20.71
C GLY A 109 -18.56 9.82 19.69
N THR A 110 -19.57 9.11 20.18
CA THR A 110 -20.67 8.52 19.38
C THR A 110 -21.98 9.30 19.51
N ASP A 111 -21.91 10.49 20.10
CA ASP A 111 -23.03 11.36 20.46
C ASP A 111 -23.50 12.27 19.31
N GLN A 112 -22.71 12.37 18.25
CA GLN A 112 -23.05 13.12 17.05
C GLN A 112 -23.12 12.24 15.80
N ASP A 113 -23.93 12.68 14.84
CA ASP A 113 -24.07 12.07 13.53
C ASP A 113 -23.14 12.76 12.52
N PHE A 114 -22.71 12.04 11.48
CA PHE A 114 -21.76 12.55 10.49
C PHE A 114 -22.35 12.55 9.08
N ASP A 115 -22.06 13.59 8.31
CA ASP A 115 -22.49 13.67 6.91
C ASP A 115 -21.61 12.73 6.06
N TYR A 116 -20.33 12.59 6.43
CA TYR A 116 -19.38 11.69 5.78
C TYR A 116 -18.57 10.91 6.81
N ILE A 117 -18.49 9.58 6.65
CA ILE A 117 -17.52 8.74 7.35
C ILE A 117 -16.55 8.15 6.33
N VAL A 118 -15.27 8.55 6.43
CA VAL A 118 -14.17 8.07 5.60
C VAL A 118 -13.37 7.05 6.39
N VAL A 119 -13.14 5.86 5.82
CA VAL A 119 -12.41 4.77 6.49
C VAL A 119 -11.02 4.64 5.88
N GLY A 120 -10.01 5.09 6.62
CA GLY A 120 -8.61 5.17 6.19
C GLY A 120 -8.20 6.59 5.77
N SER A 121 -7.02 7.02 6.23
CA SER A 121 -6.50 8.39 6.03
C SER A 121 -5.41 8.51 4.95
N GLY A 122 -5.23 7.47 4.14
CA GLY A 122 -4.26 7.43 3.03
C GLY A 122 -4.58 8.42 1.90
N VAL A 123 -3.87 8.32 0.76
CA VAL A 123 -4.04 9.25 -0.39
C VAL A 123 -5.51 9.42 -0.79
N GLY A 124 -6.26 8.32 -0.93
CA GLY A 124 -7.68 8.37 -1.28
C GLY A 124 -8.51 9.09 -0.21
N GLY A 125 -8.56 8.54 1.00
CA GLY A 125 -9.40 9.06 2.08
C GLY A 125 -8.99 10.42 2.64
N GLY A 126 -7.70 10.70 2.78
CA GLY A 126 -7.20 12.00 3.26
C GLY A 126 -7.46 13.13 2.26
N THR A 127 -7.17 12.90 0.97
CA THR A 127 -7.50 13.86 -0.11
C THR A 127 -9.01 14.09 -0.20
N LEU A 128 -9.80 13.02 -0.11
CA LEU A 128 -11.25 13.11 -0.14
C LEU A 128 -11.80 13.89 1.06
N ALA A 129 -11.32 13.62 2.27
CA ALA A 129 -11.74 14.33 3.47
C ALA A 129 -11.43 15.83 3.39
N HIS A 130 -10.22 16.19 2.95
CA HIS A 130 -9.86 17.58 2.65
C HIS A 130 -10.84 18.20 1.64
N ARG A 131 -11.06 17.51 0.50
CA ARG A 131 -11.90 18.04 -0.57
C ARG A 131 -13.36 18.21 -0.15
N LEU A 132 -13.92 17.30 0.65
CA LEU A 132 -15.27 17.44 1.21
C LEU A 132 -15.40 18.73 2.04
N MET A 133 -14.37 19.07 2.82
CA MET A 133 -14.34 20.32 3.58
C MET A 133 -14.25 21.54 2.67
N VAL A 134 -13.43 21.50 1.61
CA VAL A 134 -13.35 22.58 0.61
C VAL A 134 -14.69 22.79 -0.09
N GLU A 135 -15.26 21.73 -0.67
CA GLU A 135 -16.50 21.78 -1.47
C GLU A 135 -17.71 22.22 -0.65
N SER A 136 -17.81 21.75 0.60
CA SER A 136 -18.90 22.15 1.50
C SER A 136 -18.71 23.54 2.12
N GLY A 137 -17.62 24.24 1.82
CA GLY A 137 -17.26 25.49 2.49
C GLY A 137 -17.05 25.33 4.01
N GLY A 138 -16.65 24.13 4.46
CA GLY A 138 -16.48 23.76 5.85
C GLY A 138 -17.78 23.42 6.60
N ALA A 139 -18.91 23.29 5.91
CA ALA A 139 -20.20 23.01 6.55
C ALA A 139 -20.37 21.53 6.93
N ALA A 140 -19.78 20.62 6.16
CA ALA A 140 -19.94 19.18 6.36
C ALA A 140 -19.26 18.70 7.65
N ARG A 141 -19.89 17.75 8.36
CA ARG A 141 -19.27 16.98 9.44
C ARG A 141 -18.64 15.72 8.87
N VAL A 142 -17.32 15.68 8.87
CA VAL A 142 -16.52 14.60 8.31
C VAL A 142 -15.81 13.87 9.44
N LEU A 143 -15.96 12.55 9.49
CA LEU A 143 -15.20 11.67 10.38
C LEU A 143 -14.28 10.77 9.56
N VAL A 144 -12.98 10.87 9.79
CA VAL A 144 -11.98 9.93 9.30
C VAL A 144 -11.68 8.91 10.40
N LEU A 145 -11.92 7.63 10.11
CA LEU A 145 -11.56 6.51 10.99
C LEU A 145 -10.25 5.88 10.49
N GLU A 146 -9.17 6.08 11.24
CA GLU A 146 -7.85 5.53 10.92
C GLU A 146 -7.52 4.42 11.92
N ALA A 147 -7.20 3.23 11.43
CA ALA A 147 -6.89 2.10 12.29
C ALA A 147 -5.50 2.25 12.95
N GLY A 148 -4.60 2.98 12.31
CA GLY A 148 -3.26 3.30 12.77
C GLY A 148 -3.13 4.48 13.72
N GLY A 149 -1.89 4.76 14.13
CA GLY A 149 -1.54 5.86 15.02
C GLY A 149 -0.94 7.08 14.35
N TYR A 150 -0.46 8.02 15.18
CA TYR A 150 0.25 9.21 14.73
C TYR A 150 1.77 8.99 14.79
N LEU A 151 2.36 8.54 13.68
CA LEU A 151 3.81 8.25 13.59
C LEU A 151 4.62 9.51 13.27
N PHE A 152 4.28 10.17 12.17
CA PHE A 152 4.98 11.36 11.68
C PHE A 152 3.97 12.43 11.27
N PRO A 153 4.22 13.72 11.58
CA PRO A 153 3.37 14.84 11.14
C PRO A 153 3.39 15.06 9.62
N THR A 154 4.37 14.50 8.92
CA THR A 154 4.70 14.80 7.52
C THR A 154 5.40 13.60 6.88
N HIS A 155 5.61 13.64 5.56
CA HIS A 155 6.46 12.70 4.85
C HIS A 155 7.86 12.58 5.48
N VAL A 156 8.40 11.36 5.60
CA VAL A 156 9.71 11.12 6.23
C VAL A 156 10.88 11.73 5.46
N GLY A 157 10.71 11.94 4.15
CA GLY A 157 11.68 12.64 3.32
C GLY A 157 11.87 14.11 3.67
N ASN A 158 10.97 14.72 4.46
CA ASN A 158 11.11 16.10 4.95
C ASN A 158 12.04 16.21 6.18
N LEU A 159 12.55 15.09 6.70
CA LEU A 159 13.54 15.13 7.78
C LEU A 159 14.85 15.77 7.28
N PRO A 160 15.54 16.58 8.11
CA PRO A 160 16.80 17.20 7.70
C PRO A 160 17.81 16.16 7.21
N ARG A 161 18.27 16.31 5.96
CA ARG A 161 19.39 15.54 5.42
C ARG A 161 20.70 16.21 5.89
N ARG A 162 21.60 15.44 6.51
CA ARG A 162 22.94 15.93 6.84
C ARG A 162 23.84 15.75 5.62
N HIS A 163 24.66 16.76 5.32
CA HIS A 163 25.69 16.65 4.29
C HIS A 163 26.75 15.61 4.74
N GLY A 164 26.96 14.56 3.95
CA GLY A 164 28.03 13.59 4.15
C GLY A 164 27.67 12.17 3.67
N PRO A 165 28.66 11.35 3.26
CA PRO A 165 28.45 10.04 2.62
C PRO A 165 27.89 8.94 3.56
N TYR A 166 27.69 9.22 4.86
CA TYR A 166 27.42 8.19 5.89
C TYR A 166 26.08 8.34 6.63
N VAL A 167 25.09 9.01 6.04
CA VAL A 167 23.77 9.09 6.69
C VAL A 167 22.73 8.42 5.80
N ASN A 168 22.69 7.09 5.91
CA ASN A 168 21.62 6.26 5.36
C ASN A 168 20.30 6.65 6.06
N ARG A 169 19.42 7.31 5.29
CA ARG A 169 18.06 7.73 5.68
C ARG A 169 17.16 7.61 4.47
N SER A 170 17.31 6.56 3.66
CA SER A 170 16.32 6.34 2.62
C SER A 170 14.95 6.17 3.25
N VAL A 171 13.95 6.66 2.52
CA VAL A 171 12.55 6.44 2.85
C VAL A 171 12.27 4.94 3.06
N TRP A 172 13.02 4.07 2.36
CA TRP A 172 12.92 2.61 2.43
C TRP A 172 13.37 2.01 3.76
N GLU A 173 14.33 2.59 4.48
CA GLU A 173 14.72 2.09 5.80
C GLU A 173 13.60 2.32 6.82
N LEU A 174 13.05 3.52 6.85
CA LEU A 174 11.92 3.84 7.71
C LEU A 174 10.68 3.05 7.28
N TRP A 175 10.44 2.90 5.97
CA TRP A 175 9.38 2.01 5.48
C TRP A 175 9.57 0.59 6.01
N ASN A 176 10.75 -0.01 5.90
CA ASN A 176 11.02 -1.35 6.41
C ASN A 176 10.83 -1.46 7.93
N GLN A 177 11.06 -0.38 8.68
CA GLN A 177 10.82 -0.33 10.11
C GLN A 177 9.33 -0.21 10.50
N PHE A 178 8.53 0.50 9.70
CA PHE A 178 7.14 0.85 10.06
C PHE A 178 6.06 0.15 9.22
N LYS A 179 6.44 -0.55 8.14
CA LYS A 179 5.49 -1.30 7.32
C LYS A 179 4.91 -2.47 8.10
N VAL A 180 3.64 -2.76 7.85
CA VAL A 180 2.88 -3.79 8.55
C VAL A 180 2.45 -4.83 7.53
N ARG A 181 2.95 -6.06 7.67
CA ARG A 181 2.55 -7.20 6.82
C ARG A 181 1.32 -7.90 7.38
N ARG A 182 0.16 -7.26 7.24
CA ARG A 182 -1.12 -7.74 7.81
C ARG A 182 -1.91 -8.65 6.86
N TYR A 183 -1.31 -9.70 6.32
CA TYR A 183 -1.98 -10.67 5.43
C TYR A 183 -1.36 -12.07 5.57
N SER A 184 -1.96 -13.06 4.90
CA SER A 184 -1.37 -14.39 4.70
C SER A 184 -1.31 -14.71 3.20
N SER A 185 -0.34 -15.51 2.78
CA SER A 185 -0.17 -15.96 1.38
C SER A 185 0.48 -17.33 1.36
N GLU A 186 0.25 -18.12 0.30
CA GLU A 186 0.97 -19.38 0.07
C GLU A 186 2.24 -19.18 -0.76
N GLN A 187 2.33 -18.12 -1.57
CA GLN A 187 3.54 -17.72 -2.30
C GLN A 187 4.26 -16.54 -1.61
N PRO A 188 5.59 -16.41 -1.76
CA PRO A 188 6.31 -15.23 -1.28
C PRO A 188 5.77 -13.97 -1.96
N LEU A 189 5.45 -12.97 -1.16
CA LEU A 189 4.99 -11.64 -1.58
C LEU A 189 5.64 -10.62 -0.61
N ASP A 190 5.92 -9.41 -1.07
CA ASP A 190 6.37 -8.30 -0.21
C ASP A 190 5.31 -7.19 -0.13
N LEU A 191 4.04 -7.58 0.04
CA LEU A 191 2.96 -6.64 0.26
C LEU A 191 3.05 -6.07 1.68
N ALA A 192 2.82 -4.78 1.84
CA ALA A 192 2.70 -4.18 3.17
C ALA A 192 1.87 -2.91 3.17
N GLN A 193 1.34 -2.56 4.33
CA GLN A 193 0.57 -1.34 4.54
C GLN A 193 1.22 -0.47 5.62
N ALA A 194 0.99 0.84 5.56
CA ALA A 194 1.25 1.73 6.68
C ALA A 194 -0.05 1.99 7.44
N PHE A 195 -0.14 1.51 8.67
CA PHE A 195 -1.21 1.83 9.60
C PHE A 195 -0.80 3.05 10.43
N CYS A 196 -0.97 4.23 9.85
CA CYS A 196 -0.77 5.51 10.51
C CYS A 196 -1.61 6.59 9.83
N LEU A 197 -1.73 7.75 10.48
CA LEU A 197 -2.23 8.95 9.82
C LEU A 197 -1.45 9.17 8.52
N GLY A 198 -2.17 9.24 7.39
CA GLY A 198 -1.62 9.43 6.06
C GLY A 198 -1.24 8.16 5.31
N GLY A 199 -1.21 7.00 5.98
CA GLY A 199 -0.86 5.72 5.39
C GLY A 199 0.46 5.75 4.61
N ARG A 200 0.50 5.12 3.42
CA ARG A 200 1.72 5.03 2.59
C ARG A 200 2.22 6.37 2.07
N SER A 201 1.39 7.42 2.06
CA SER A 201 1.85 8.76 1.64
C SER A 201 2.91 9.34 2.59
N VAL A 202 3.13 8.75 3.76
CA VAL A 202 4.22 9.13 4.68
C VAL A 202 5.57 8.56 4.25
N PHE A 203 5.59 7.53 3.38
CA PHE A 203 6.77 6.75 2.99
C PHE A 203 6.93 6.54 1.46
N TRP A 204 6.12 7.19 0.64
CA TRP A 204 6.15 7.00 -0.82
C TRP A 204 7.27 7.80 -1.52
N GLY A 205 7.59 7.41 -2.77
CA GLY A 205 8.63 8.08 -3.56
C GLY A 205 8.21 9.35 -4.30
N ALA A 206 7.04 9.91 -3.96
CA ALA A 206 6.42 11.13 -4.49
C ALA A 206 6.28 11.27 -6.02
N LEU A 207 6.58 10.24 -6.81
CA LEU A 207 6.43 10.29 -8.27
C LEU A 207 4.94 10.30 -8.64
N VAL A 208 4.52 11.32 -9.41
CA VAL A 208 3.12 11.57 -9.78
C VAL A 208 2.96 11.77 -11.28
N PRO A 209 3.12 10.73 -12.11
CA PRO A 209 2.91 10.83 -13.54
C PRO A 209 1.40 10.74 -13.86
N ARG A 210 0.95 11.48 -14.88
CA ARG A 210 -0.36 11.21 -15.50
C ARG A 210 -0.31 9.90 -16.28
N MET A 211 -1.43 9.18 -16.30
CA MET A 211 -1.62 8.03 -17.18
C MET A 211 -1.66 8.47 -18.65
N ALA A 212 -1.03 7.70 -19.53
CA ALA A 212 -1.13 7.86 -20.96
C ALA A 212 -2.51 7.40 -21.50
N PRO A 213 -2.96 7.92 -22.65
CA PRO A 213 -4.24 7.55 -23.26
C PRO A 213 -4.51 6.04 -23.40
N ALA A 214 -3.48 5.24 -23.67
CA ALA A 214 -3.59 3.79 -23.82
C ALA A 214 -3.90 3.08 -22.49
N GLU A 215 -3.43 3.63 -21.36
CA GLU A 215 -3.64 3.06 -20.03
C GLU A 215 -5.11 3.17 -19.58
N PHE A 216 -5.90 4.04 -20.22
CA PHE A 216 -7.33 4.20 -20.01
C PHE A 216 -8.20 3.21 -20.80
N ALA A 217 -7.65 2.29 -21.59
CA ALA A 217 -8.44 1.41 -22.45
C ALA A 217 -9.52 0.59 -21.71
N GLY A 218 -9.28 0.24 -20.44
CA GLY A 218 -10.24 -0.48 -19.57
C GLY A 218 -11.11 0.41 -18.67
N TRP A 219 -11.01 1.74 -18.78
CA TRP A 219 -11.71 2.69 -17.92
C TRP A 219 -13.03 3.16 -18.52
N PRO A 220 -14.06 3.46 -17.70
CA PRO A 220 -15.23 4.18 -18.18
C PRO A 220 -14.83 5.50 -18.85
N GLN A 221 -15.39 5.76 -20.03
CA GLN A 221 -15.02 6.91 -20.86
C GLN A 221 -15.25 8.25 -20.14
N GLU A 222 -16.34 8.38 -19.40
CA GLU A 222 -16.68 9.58 -18.63
C GLU A 222 -15.64 9.87 -17.53
N VAL A 223 -15.14 8.84 -16.85
CA VAL A 223 -14.11 9.02 -15.81
C VAL A 223 -12.83 9.52 -16.43
N ARG A 224 -12.40 8.94 -17.55
CA ARG A 224 -11.25 9.43 -18.30
C ARG A 224 -11.44 10.91 -18.69
N GLN A 225 -12.58 11.26 -19.27
CA GLN A 225 -12.87 12.63 -19.72
C GLN A 225 -12.85 13.62 -18.56
N ASP A 226 -13.41 13.26 -17.41
CA ASP A 226 -13.38 14.09 -16.22
C ASP A 226 -11.93 14.27 -15.72
N LEU A 227 -11.16 13.18 -15.64
CA LEU A 227 -9.75 13.22 -15.21
C LEU A 227 -8.89 14.13 -16.11
N GLU A 228 -8.99 13.94 -17.43
CA GLU A 228 -8.32 14.77 -18.44
C GLU A 228 -8.90 16.20 -18.50
N GLY A 229 -10.15 16.39 -18.05
CA GLY A 229 -10.90 17.66 -18.11
C GLY A 229 -10.63 18.64 -16.97
N GLY A 230 -9.68 18.33 -16.08
CA GLY A 230 -9.18 19.25 -15.05
C GLY A 230 -8.89 18.62 -13.71
N TRP A 231 -9.42 17.42 -13.40
CA TRP A 231 -9.14 16.79 -12.10
C TRP A 231 -7.66 16.40 -11.93
N TYR A 232 -6.95 16.09 -13.02
CA TYR A 232 -5.49 15.93 -12.94
C TYR A 232 -4.78 17.21 -12.57
N ASP A 233 -5.16 18.35 -13.16
CA ASP A 233 -4.54 19.65 -12.85
C ASP A 233 -4.75 20.00 -11.37
N MET A 234 -5.98 19.79 -10.87
CA MET A 234 -6.29 20.01 -9.46
C MET A 234 -5.54 19.05 -8.52
N ALA A 235 -5.24 17.84 -8.99
CA ALA A 235 -4.52 16.84 -8.19
C ALA A 235 -3.04 17.18 -8.13
N GLU A 236 -2.46 17.62 -9.24
CA GLU A 236 -1.11 18.14 -9.28
C GLU A 236 -0.98 19.35 -8.34
N ASP A 237 -1.91 20.30 -8.38
CA ASP A 237 -1.91 21.46 -7.47
C ASP A 237 -1.99 21.05 -6.00
N LEU A 238 -2.92 20.15 -5.63
CA LEU A 238 -3.05 19.67 -4.25
C LEU A 238 -1.79 18.96 -3.73
N LEU A 239 -1.15 18.18 -4.61
CA LEU A 239 0.03 17.39 -4.27
C LEU A 239 1.32 18.23 -4.29
N ASN A 240 1.24 19.54 -4.50
CA ASN A 240 2.39 20.42 -4.76
C ASN A 240 3.25 19.88 -5.92
N GLY A 241 2.60 19.40 -6.98
CA GLY A 241 3.22 18.80 -8.14
C GLY A 241 4.22 19.75 -8.80
N SER A 242 5.50 19.41 -8.76
CA SER A 242 6.54 20.16 -9.45
C SER A 242 7.63 19.26 -10.02
N ALA A 243 8.26 19.74 -11.10
CA ALA A 243 9.41 19.11 -11.73
C ALA A 243 10.70 19.85 -11.36
N MET A 244 11.83 19.14 -11.39
CA MET A 244 13.14 19.78 -11.31
C MET A 244 13.38 20.73 -12.50
N PRO A 245 14.09 21.85 -12.33
CA PRO A 245 14.36 22.80 -13.42
C PRO A 245 15.15 22.18 -14.60
N LYS A 246 14.90 22.65 -15.82
CA LYS A 246 15.52 22.10 -17.05
C LYS A 246 17.02 22.39 -17.19
N ASP A 247 17.53 23.37 -16.47
CA ASP A 247 18.93 23.80 -16.45
C ASP A 247 19.80 23.00 -15.47
N THR A 248 19.22 21.99 -14.80
CA THR A 248 19.92 21.04 -13.92
C THR A 248 20.40 19.79 -14.67
N LEU A 249 21.14 18.90 -13.98
CA LEU A 249 21.48 17.56 -14.47
C LEU A 249 20.26 16.82 -15.07
N CYS A 250 19.06 17.01 -14.52
CA CYS A 250 17.84 16.40 -15.01
C CYS A 250 17.54 16.73 -16.48
N GLY A 251 17.69 17.99 -16.90
CA GLY A 251 17.48 18.38 -18.29
C GLY A 251 18.58 17.87 -19.22
N THR A 252 19.83 17.86 -18.76
CA THR A 252 20.96 17.30 -19.50
C THR A 252 20.79 15.81 -19.76
N VAL A 253 20.47 15.04 -18.72
CA VAL A 253 20.21 13.59 -18.83
C VAL A 253 18.98 13.33 -19.70
N GLY A 254 17.88 14.08 -19.51
CA GLY A 254 16.69 13.95 -20.36
C GLY A 254 16.98 14.16 -21.85
N ALA A 255 17.78 15.18 -22.18
CA ALA A 255 18.19 15.45 -23.55
C ALA A 255 19.13 14.36 -24.12
N MET A 256 20.07 13.87 -23.32
CA MET A 256 20.97 12.78 -23.68
C MET A 256 20.19 11.50 -23.99
N LEU A 257 19.28 11.10 -23.10
CA LEU A 257 18.45 9.91 -23.27
C LEU A 257 17.48 10.04 -24.45
N GLY A 258 16.95 11.24 -24.72
CA GLY A 258 16.12 11.47 -25.89
C GLY A 258 16.86 11.38 -27.24
N GLN A 259 18.20 11.52 -27.23
CA GLN A 259 19.05 11.29 -28.41
C GLN A 259 19.38 9.80 -28.56
N GLU A 260 19.72 9.12 -27.46
CA GLU A 260 20.06 7.69 -27.45
C GLU A 260 18.84 6.81 -27.76
N LEU A 261 17.68 7.18 -27.22
CA LEU A 261 16.43 6.43 -27.32
C LEU A 261 15.40 7.27 -28.09
N PRO A 262 15.48 7.34 -29.44
CA PRO A 262 14.67 8.26 -30.23
C PRO A 262 13.16 8.01 -30.17
N ASP A 263 12.73 6.81 -29.77
CA ASP A 263 11.31 6.46 -29.61
C ASP A 263 10.76 6.85 -28.22
N LEU A 264 11.64 7.21 -27.28
CA LEU A 264 11.27 7.61 -25.93
C LEU A 264 11.44 9.11 -25.72
N ALA A 265 10.51 9.72 -25.00
CA ALA A 265 10.62 11.08 -24.49
C ALA A 265 11.23 11.03 -23.09
N GLY A 266 12.35 11.74 -22.88
CA GLY A 266 12.96 11.95 -21.57
C GLY A 266 12.48 13.26 -20.94
N ASP A 267 11.38 13.19 -20.22
CA ASP A 267 10.78 14.35 -19.55
C ASP A 267 11.28 14.46 -18.11
N GLN A 268 11.26 15.69 -17.55
CA GLN A 268 11.42 15.85 -16.11
C GLN A 268 10.28 15.12 -15.39
N ALA A 269 10.62 14.29 -14.40
CA ALA A 269 9.61 13.63 -13.60
C ALA A 269 8.87 14.65 -12.71
N MET A 270 7.55 14.60 -12.72
CA MET A 270 6.70 15.35 -11.80
C MET A 270 6.70 14.67 -10.43
N LEU A 271 7.02 15.42 -9.39
CA LEU A 271 7.07 14.97 -8.01
C LEU A 271 6.07 15.75 -7.16
N ALA A 272 5.41 15.06 -6.23
CA ALA A 272 4.51 15.64 -5.24
C ALA A 272 5.30 16.31 -4.10
N ALA A 273 6.01 17.38 -4.43
CA ALA A 273 6.88 18.11 -3.51
C ALA A 273 7.24 19.50 -4.07
N GLU A 274 7.67 20.42 -3.20
CA GLU A 274 8.07 21.76 -3.59
C GLU A 274 9.57 21.84 -3.96
N HIS A 275 9.87 22.19 -5.22
CA HIS A 275 11.24 22.44 -5.70
C HIS A 275 11.65 23.92 -5.71
N ALA A 276 10.75 24.84 -5.36
CA ALA A 276 10.99 26.29 -5.41
C ALA A 276 12.12 26.78 -4.45
N SER A 277 12.59 25.92 -3.54
CA SER A 277 13.58 26.21 -2.50
C SER A 277 14.73 25.17 -2.42
N GLY A 278 14.88 24.31 -3.43
CA GLY A 278 15.87 23.22 -3.42
C GLY A 278 17.31 23.69 -3.27
N ASN A 279 18.13 22.90 -2.55
CA ASN A 279 19.58 23.04 -2.63
C ASN A 279 20.09 22.45 -3.96
N GLY A 280 21.35 22.70 -4.34
CA GLY A 280 21.92 22.22 -5.61
C GLY A 280 21.70 20.71 -5.85
N LEU A 281 21.70 19.91 -4.78
CA LEU A 281 21.53 18.46 -4.81
C LEU A 281 20.14 17.97 -5.27
N GLY A 282 19.23 18.87 -5.64
CA GLY A 282 17.91 18.50 -6.17
C GLY A 282 17.02 17.81 -5.15
N ILE A 283 17.27 17.99 -3.85
CA ILE A 283 16.44 17.42 -2.79
C ILE A 283 15.18 18.27 -2.65
N PRO A 284 13.98 17.73 -2.95
CA PRO A 284 12.75 18.48 -2.76
C PRO A 284 12.50 18.78 -1.28
N SER A 285 11.89 19.93 -1.02
CA SER A 285 11.32 20.25 0.29
C SER A 285 9.80 20.07 0.25
N GLY A 286 9.16 19.95 1.41
CA GLY A 286 7.70 19.92 1.47
C GLY A 286 7.07 18.76 0.68
N ILE A 287 7.68 17.57 0.72
CA ILE A 287 7.11 16.38 0.08
C ILE A 287 5.75 16.09 0.69
N PHE A 288 4.77 15.93 -0.18
CA PHE A 288 3.37 15.77 0.20
C PHE A 288 3.16 14.48 0.98
N SER A 289 2.32 14.56 2.01
CA SER A 289 1.63 13.42 2.59
C SER A 289 0.24 13.84 3.04
N THR A 290 -0.73 12.92 3.01
CA THR A 290 -2.05 13.22 3.55
C THR A 290 -2.02 13.40 5.08
N ALA A 291 -0.96 12.96 5.76
CA ALA A 291 -0.73 13.30 7.16
C ALA A 291 -0.50 14.81 7.36
N ALA A 292 0.33 15.42 6.51
CA ALA A 292 0.57 16.86 6.55
C ALA A 292 -0.70 17.63 6.15
N LEU A 293 -1.41 17.18 5.11
CA LEU A 293 -2.67 17.79 4.66
C LEU A 293 -3.74 17.81 5.76
N LEU A 294 -4.01 16.67 6.40
CA LEU A 294 -5.02 16.59 7.46
C LEU A 294 -4.60 17.32 8.74
N MET A 295 -3.30 17.45 8.99
CA MET A 295 -2.79 18.31 10.06
C MET A 295 -3.06 19.78 9.75
N GLU A 296 -2.77 20.23 8.53
CA GLU A 296 -3.04 21.61 8.10
C GLU A 296 -4.53 21.94 8.17
N ASP A 297 -5.38 21.05 7.66
CA ASP A 297 -6.84 21.20 7.70
C ASP A 297 -7.37 21.35 9.13
N ARG A 298 -6.78 20.64 10.09
CA ARG A 298 -7.12 20.76 11.52
C ARG A 298 -6.69 22.09 12.13
N LEU A 299 -5.69 22.75 11.58
CA LEU A 299 -5.25 24.08 12.02
C LEU A 299 -6.07 25.20 11.39
N ARG A 300 -6.91 24.90 10.39
CA ARG A 300 -7.79 25.86 9.74
C ARG A 300 -8.98 26.21 10.64
N ALA A 301 -9.12 27.48 10.96
CA ALA A 301 -10.19 27.97 11.84
C ALA A 301 -11.59 27.59 11.31
N GLY A 302 -12.40 26.97 12.17
CA GLY A 302 -13.77 26.56 11.86
C GLY A 302 -13.88 25.17 11.24
N TRP A 303 -12.77 24.56 10.84
CA TRP A 303 -12.75 23.18 10.37
C TRP A 303 -12.47 22.19 11.52
N ASP A 304 -11.81 22.63 12.58
CA ASP A 304 -11.41 21.83 13.73
C ASP A 304 -12.59 21.23 14.52
N GLU A 305 -13.77 21.84 14.44
CA GLU A 305 -15.03 21.34 15.01
C GLU A 305 -15.85 20.46 14.03
N ARG A 306 -15.40 20.32 12.79
CA ARG A 306 -16.17 19.71 11.68
C ARG A 306 -15.46 18.53 11.03
N LEU A 307 -14.14 18.61 10.91
CA LEU A 307 -13.27 17.53 10.44
C LEU A 307 -12.63 16.83 11.64
N HIS A 308 -13.01 15.58 11.86
CA HIS A 308 -12.49 14.76 12.93
C HIS A 308 -11.69 13.59 12.36
N VAL A 309 -10.56 13.28 12.99
CA VAL A 309 -9.78 12.07 12.70
C VAL A 309 -9.64 11.27 13.97
N ASN A 310 -10.32 10.12 14.03
CA ASN A 310 -10.18 9.18 15.11
C ASN A 310 -9.10 8.15 14.76
N LEU A 311 -7.91 8.36 15.30
CA LEU A 311 -6.80 7.41 15.22
C LEU A 311 -7.08 6.16 16.06
N HIS A 312 -6.41 5.06 15.76
CA HIS A 312 -6.57 3.78 16.44
C HIS A 312 -7.99 3.18 16.40
N HIS A 313 -8.81 3.55 15.42
CA HIS A 313 -10.16 3.04 15.25
C HIS A 313 -10.22 2.08 14.07
N GLN A 314 -10.12 0.79 14.36
CA GLN A 314 -10.21 -0.25 13.33
C GLN A 314 -11.68 -0.53 13.02
N VAL A 315 -12.16 -0.10 11.85
CA VAL A 315 -13.50 -0.44 11.37
C VAL A 315 -13.65 -1.96 11.24
N CYS A 316 -14.75 -2.49 11.75
CA CYS A 316 -15.00 -3.93 11.83
C CYS A 316 -16.44 -4.34 11.49
N GLY A 317 -17.35 -3.40 11.26
CA GLY A 317 -18.73 -3.70 10.92
C GLY A 317 -19.53 -2.47 10.51
N PHE A 318 -20.75 -2.71 10.05
CA PHE A 318 -21.67 -1.68 9.56
C PHE A 318 -23.10 -2.05 9.97
N ALA A 319 -23.92 -1.03 10.26
CA ALA A 319 -25.35 -1.16 10.44
C ALA A 319 -26.09 -0.68 9.18
N PHE A 320 -27.23 -1.29 8.88
CA PHE A 320 -27.98 -1.04 7.64
C PHE A 320 -29.46 -0.80 7.89
N ASP A 321 -30.06 -0.01 6.97
CA ASP A 321 -31.49 0.03 6.70
C ASP A 321 -31.70 -0.23 5.20
N GLY A 322 -32.16 -1.43 4.87
CA GLY A 322 -32.16 -1.96 3.50
C GLY A 322 -30.74 -1.99 2.92
N ASP A 323 -30.53 -1.26 1.83
CA ASP A 323 -29.28 -1.12 1.09
C ASP A 323 -28.43 0.11 1.50
N ALA A 324 -28.90 0.90 2.48
CA ALA A 324 -28.18 2.06 3.01
C ALA A 324 -27.47 1.73 4.32
N VAL A 325 -26.21 2.15 4.45
CA VAL A 325 -25.48 2.15 5.72
C VAL A 325 -26.09 3.23 6.62
N THR A 326 -26.31 2.91 7.89
CA THR A 326 -26.79 3.87 8.91
C THR A 326 -25.75 4.16 9.98
N ALA A 327 -24.79 3.25 10.19
CA ALA A 327 -23.70 3.45 11.12
C ALA A 327 -22.47 2.59 10.76
N VAL A 328 -21.31 3.03 11.22
CA VAL A 328 -20.03 2.31 11.11
C VAL A 328 -19.58 1.88 12.50
N ASP A 329 -19.30 0.58 12.66
CA ASP A 329 -18.75 0.01 13.88
C ASP A 329 -17.22 -0.05 13.78
N ALA A 330 -16.53 0.57 14.73
CA ALA A 330 -15.08 0.52 14.84
C ALA A 330 -14.63 0.11 16.24
N PHE A 331 -13.57 -0.68 16.31
CA PHE A 331 -12.93 -1.04 17.55
C PHE A 331 -11.85 -0.02 17.89
N ASP A 332 -12.02 0.68 19.00
CA ASP A 332 -11.02 1.57 19.59
C ASP A 332 -9.89 0.72 20.17
N LEU A 333 -8.76 0.68 19.48
CA LEU A 333 -7.61 -0.16 19.83
C LEU A 333 -6.93 0.31 21.13
N VAL A 334 -7.11 1.58 21.52
CA VAL A 334 -6.54 2.15 22.74
C VAL A 334 -7.43 1.83 23.93
N ALA A 335 -8.73 2.10 23.82
CA ALA A 335 -9.67 1.89 24.91
C ALA A 335 -10.14 0.43 25.04
N GLY A 336 -9.92 -0.41 24.03
CA GLY A 336 -10.33 -1.81 24.05
C GLY A 336 -11.84 -2.03 23.91
N VAL A 337 -12.56 -1.07 23.32
CA VAL A 337 -14.03 -1.10 23.21
C VAL A 337 -14.51 -0.90 21.77
N GLN A 338 -15.64 -1.50 21.43
CA GLN A 338 -16.31 -1.21 20.17
C GLN A 338 -17.15 0.07 20.30
N ARG A 339 -17.09 0.91 19.27
CA ARG A 339 -17.82 2.18 19.15
C ARG A 339 -18.62 2.17 17.85
N ARG A 340 -19.77 2.85 17.87
CA ARG A 340 -20.68 2.97 16.73
C ARG A 340 -20.86 4.44 16.35
N PHE A 341 -20.48 4.79 15.13
CA PHE A 341 -20.60 6.15 14.59
C PHE A 341 -21.77 6.21 13.62
N ARG A 342 -22.74 7.09 13.88
CA ARG A 342 -23.99 7.18 13.10
C ARG A 342 -23.83 8.16 11.94
N LEU A 343 -24.49 7.86 10.84
CA LEU A 343 -24.63 8.81 9.73
C LEU A 343 -25.81 9.75 9.99
N ALA A 344 -25.66 10.99 9.54
CA ALA A 344 -26.76 11.92 9.39
C ALA A 344 -27.69 11.46 8.27
N GLU A 345 -28.88 12.06 8.18
CA GLU A 345 -29.78 11.84 7.04
C GLU A 345 -29.06 12.21 5.73
N GLY A 346 -29.06 11.30 4.75
CA GLY A 346 -28.31 11.47 3.49
C GLY A 346 -26.80 11.23 3.61
N GLY A 347 -26.29 10.85 4.78
CA GLY A 347 -24.88 10.65 5.02
C GLY A 347 -24.28 9.49 4.22
N ARG A 348 -22.97 9.58 3.92
CA ARG A 348 -22.26 8.65 3.05
C ARG A 348 -21.04 8.03 3.74
N VAL A 349 -20.72 6.79 3.37
CA VAL A 349 -19.53 6.08 3.84
C VAL A 349 -18.59 5.84 2.67
N ILE A 350 -17.31 6.14 2.88
CA ILE A 350 -16.26 5.97 1.88
C ILE A 350 -15.20 5.04 2.45
N LEU A 351 -15.00 3.89 1.81
CA LEU A 351 -13.94 2.95 2.15
C LEU A 351 -12.65 3.33 1.42
N SER A 352 -11.57 3.56 2.16
CA SER A 352 -10.23 3.88 1.65
C SER A 352 -9.16 3.12 2.46
N ALA A 353 -9.41 1.84 2.73
CA ALA A 353 -8.53 0.99 3.54
C ALA A 353 -7.43 0.29 2.72
N GLY A 354 -7.24 0.72 1.46
CA GLY A 354 -6.26 0.18 0.53
C GLY A 354 -6.71 -1.13 -0.12
N THR A 355 -6.01 -1.52 -1.16
CA THR A 355 -6.40 -2.64 -2.04
C THR A 355 -6.61 -3.97 -1.32
N MET A 356 -5.86 -4.24 -0.25
CA MET A 356 -6.06 -5.43 0.57
C MET A 356 -7.10 -5.25 1.68
N GLY A 357 -7.17 -4.05 2.28
CA GLY A 357 -8.03 -3.79 3.43
C GLY A 357 -9.49 -3.55 3.06
N THR A 358 -9.75 -2.90 1.93
CA THR A 358 -11.10 -2.55 1.50
C THR A 358 -11.97 -3.76 1.19
N PRO A 359 -11.52 -4.83 0.52
CA PRO A 359 -12.31 -6.05 0.35
C PRO A 359 -12.72 -6.70 1.69
N VAL A 360 -11.86 -6.61 2.72
CA VAL A 360 -12.18 -7.07 4.07
C VAL A 360 -13.36 -6.29 4.66
N LEU A 361 -13.33 -4.96 4.52
CA LEU A 361 -14.40 -4.09 5.00
C LEU A 361 -15.67 -4.23 4.17
N ALA A 362 -15.56 -4.38 2.85
CA ALA A 362 -16.69 -4.60 1.96
C ALA A 362 -17.44 -5.89 2.35
N ARG A 363 -16.70 -6.97 2.65
CA ARG A 363 -17.32 -8.20 3.18
C ARG A 363 -17.97 -7.98 4.55
N ALA A 364 -17.33 -7.21 5.44
CA ALA A 364 -17.93 -6.83 6.74
C ALA A 364 -19.19 -5.96 6.56
N ALA A 365 -19.30 -5.21 5.46
CA ALA A 365 -20.50 -4.50 5.04
C ALA A 365 -21.57 -5.42 4.41
N GLY A 366 -21.37 -6.74 4.42
CA GLY A 366 -22.27 -7.69 3.79
C GLY A 366 -22.29 -7.59 2.27
N LEU A 367 -21.26 -7.04 1.63
CA LEU A 367 -21.15 -7.08 0.17
C LEU A 367 -20.90 -8.51 -0.28
N SER A 368 -21.83 -9.06 -1.05
CA SER A 368 -21.66 -10.32 -1.77
C SER A 368 -21.62 -9.99 -3.25
N HIS A 369 -20.40 -9.77 -3.77
CA HIS A 369 -20.16 -9.42 -5.16
C HIS A 369 -19.07 -10.34 -5.71
N GLU A 370 -19.30 -10.97 -6.86
CA GLU A 370 -18.40 -12.01 -7.39
C GLU A 370 -17.00 -11.49 -7.71
N LEU A 371 -16.91 -10.24 -8.15
CA LEU A 371 -15.66 -9.54 -8.47
C LEU A 371 -14.96 -8.92 -7.24
N ALA A 372 -15.61 -8.81 -6.08
CA ALA A 372 -14.98 -8.22 -4.90
C ALA A 372 -13.83 -9.09 -4.42
N GLY A 373 -12.66 -8.46 -4.26
CA GLY A 373 -11.40 -9.11 -3.97
C GLY A 373 -10.68 -9.70 -5.18
N ARG A 374 -11.26 -9.74 -6.39
CA ARG A 374 -10.66 -10.41 -7.56
C ARG A 374 -9.83 -9.48 -8.45
N GLY A 375 -8.80 -10.05 -9.05
CA GLY A 375 -7.81 -9.42 -9.92
C GLY A 375 -6.92 -8.39 -9.27
N ILE A 376 -6.55 -8.63 -8.02
CA ILE A 376 -5.43 -7.91 -7.42
C ILE A 376 -4.20 -8.03 -8.32
N THR A 377 -3.67 -6.88 -8.73
CA THR A 377 -2.56 -6.81 -9.68
C THR A 377 -1.62 -5.71 -9.24
N ASP A 378 -0.32 -5.93 -9.39
CA ASP A 378 0.74 -4.97 -9.11
C ASP A 378 1.74 -5.03 -10.27
N HIS A 379 2.55 -3.99 -10.43
CA HIS A 379 3.42 -3.83 -11.59
C HIS A 379 4.57 -4.83 -11.49
N PRO A 380 4.84 -5.68 -12.50
CA PRO A 380 6.14 -6.32 -12.64
C PRO A 380 7.20 -5.23 -12.74
N THR A 381 8.09 -5.17 -11.74
CA THR A 381 9.08 -4.10 -11.63
C THR A 381 10.48 -4.66 -11.77
N TYR A 382 11.27 -4.01 -12.61
CA TYR A 382 12.66 -4.35 -12.91
C TYR A 382 13.55 -3.14 -12.62
N TYR A 383 14.74 -3.42 -12.10
CA TYR A 383 15.70 -2.42 -11.65
C TYR A 383 17.06 -2.62 -12.29
N TRP A 384 17.67 -1.52 -12.70
CA TRP A 384 19.09 -1.41 -13.03
C TRP A 384 19.75 -0.53 -12.00
N LYS A 385 20.50 -1.07 -11.03
CA LYS A 385 21.30 -0.25 -10.12
C LYS A 385 22.76 -0.23 -10.57
N PHE A 386 23.30 0.97 -10.71
CA PHE A 386 24.63 1.22 -11.24
C PHE A 386 25.23 2.46 -10.57
N SER A 387 26.54 2.66 -10.69
CA SER A 387 27.19 3.93 -10.34
C SER A 387 27.71 4.64 -11.57
N VAL A 388 27.80 5.96 -11.50
CA VAL A 388 28.42 6.84 -12.49
C VAL A 388 29.61 7.52 -11.84
N LYS A 389 30.79 7.36 -12.43
CA LYS A 389 32.05 7.87 -11.87
C LYS A 389 32.32 9.32 -12.23
N ASP A 390 33.15 9.99 -11.44
CA ASP A 390 33.65 11.33 -11.78
C ASP A 390 34.30 11.34 -13.18
N GLY A 391 33.96 12.37 -13.97
CA GLY A 391 34.35 12.51 -15.36
C GLY A 391 33.45 11.81 -16.39
N SER A 392 32.48 10.97 -15.96
CA SER A 392 31.48 10.39 -16.86
C SER A 392 30.46 11.42 -17.36
N PRO A 393 29.84 11.24 -18.55
CA PRO A 393 28.88 12.18 -19.11
C PRO A 393 27.68 12.50 -18.21
N GLY A 394 27.23 11.54 -17.40
CA GLY A 394 26.11 11.70 -16.49
C GLY A 394 26.48 12.14 -15.07
N TYR A 395 27.75 12.41 -14.77
CA TYR A 395 28.19 12.70 -13.41
C TYR A 395 27.91 14.14 -12.98
N SER A 396 27.45 14.31 -11.73
CA SER A 396 27.51 15.57 -11.01
C SER A 396 27.78 15.31 -9.53
N ALA A 397 28.67 16.10 -8.94
CA ALA A 397 28.89 16.09 -7.49
C ALA A 397 27.88 16.96 -6.72
N GLU A 398 27.17 17.84 -7.43
CA GLU A 398 26.34 18.88 -6.82
C GLU A 398 24.86 18.75 -7.19
N ASP A 399 24.50 17.95 -8.19
CA ASP A 399 23.12 17.82 -8.69
C ASP A 399 22.59 16.38 -8.64
N ALA A 400 21.27 16.23 -8.78
CA ALA A 400 20.59 14.97 -8.99
C ALA A 400 19.66 15.04 -10.22
N ALA A 401 19.28 13.88 -10.76
CA ALA A 401 18.32 13.77 -11.85
C ALA A 401 17.21 12.77 -11.51
N LYS A 402 16.01 13.05 -12.00
CA LYS A 402 14.89 12.11 -12.02
C LYS A 402 14.11 12.34 -13.31
N VAL A 403 14.39 11.49 -14.28
CA VAL A 403 13.86 11.58 -15.64
C VAL A 403 12.83 10.47 -15.83
N LEU A 404 11.67 10.85 -16.37
CA LEU A 404 10.62 9.91 -16.75
C LEU A 404 10.73 9.65 -18.26
N LEU A 405 11.03 8.40 -18.62
CA LEU A 405 11.02 7.92 -20.00
C LEU A 405 9.65 7.33 -20.35
N ARG A 406 9.05 7.82 -21.44
CA ARG A 406 7.76 7.37 -21.97
C ARG A 406 7.81 7.22 -23.49
N GLY A 407 7.00 6.32 -24.05
CA GLY A 407 6.91 6.17 -25.50
C GLY A 407 6.29 7.41 -26.13
N LYS A 408 6.94 8.00 -27.14
CA LYS A 408 6.44 9.21 -27.82
C LYS A 408 5.08 9.00 -28.47
N ALA A 409 4.82 7.79 -28.95
CA ALA A 409 3.54 7.40 -29.52
C ALA A 409 2.54 6.84 -28.48
N GLY A 410 2.95 6.72 -27.20
CA GLY A 410 2.13 6.12 -26.14
C GLY A 410 1.84 4.63 -26.35
N ASP A 411 2.68 3.94 -27.11
CA ASP A 411 2.52 2.57 -27.59
C ASP A 411 3.32 1.53 -26.80
N ILE A 412 4.19 1.97 -25.89
CA ILE A 412 4.92 1.07 -25.01
C ILE A 412 4.12 0.77 -23.74
N PRO A 413 4.16 -0.47 -23.22
CA PRO A 413 3.37 -0.86 -22.06
C PRO A 413 4.08 -0.52 -20.73
N PHE A 414 5.08 0.35 -20.71
CA PHE A 414 5.82 0.68 -19.49
C PHE A 414 6.28 2.14 -19.46
N ASN A 415 6.52 2.63 -18.24
CA ASN A 415 7.29 3.82 -17.97
C ASN A 415 8.63 3.41 -17.39
N ALA A 416 9.71 4.15 -17.69
CA ALA A 416 10.98 3.98 -17.00
C ALA A 416 11.34 5.26 -16.26
N VAL A 417 11.86 5.13 -15.05
CA VAL A 417 12.29 6.26 -14.24
C VAL A 417 13.79 6.12 -14.03
N VAL A 418 14.54 7.07 -14.56
CA VAL A 418 15.99 7.15 -14.41
C VAL A 418 16.27 8.10 -13.27
N GLU A 419 16.81 7.58 -12.19
CA GLU A 419 17.16 8.32 -10.98
C GLU A 419 18.67 8.35 -10.83
N MET A 420 19.26 9.53 -10.64
CA MET A 420 20.72 9.71 -10.55
C MET A 420 21.07 10.68 -9.43
N GLY A 421 22.14 10.39 -8.69
CA GLY A 421 22.57 11.15 -7.52
C GLY A 421 21.64 11.02 -6.32
N VAL A 422 21.97 11.70 -5.22
CA VAL A 422 21.20 11.61 -3.97
C VAL A 422 19.85 12.33 -4.08
N ASN A 423 18.88 11.69 -4.75
CA ASN A 423 17.50 12.14 -4.88
C ASN A 423 16.62 11.58 -3.73
N LEU A 424 15.34 11.94 -3.70
CA LEU A 424 14.31 11.55 -2.73
C LEU A 424 14.31 10.05 -2.38
N ASN A 425 14.44 9.19 -3.38
CA ASN A 425 14.34 7.74 -3.27
C ASN A 425 15.66 7.02 -3.01
N GLN A 426 16.79 7.72 -3.14
CA GLN A 426 18.10 7.10 -3.18
C GLN A 426 18.79 7.20 -1.82
N TYR A 427 18.72 6.12 -1.03
CA TYR A 427 19.84 5.18 -0.81
C TYR A 427 19.55 4.18 0.32
N HIS A 428 19.32 2.91 -0.01
CA HIS A 428 19.79 1.81 0.84
C HIS A 428 20.99 1.23 0.08
N VAL A 429 22.21 1.54 0.54
CA VAL A 429 23.34 0.69 0.15
C VAL A 429 23.10 -0.59 0.93
N ASP A 430 22.84 -1.72 0.28
CA ASP A 430 23.01 -3.00 0.98
C ASP A 430 24.40 -2.95 1.62
N GLU A 431 24.55 -3.33 2.89
CA GLU A 431 25.84 -3.23 3.60
C GLU A 431 26.99 -3.95 2.84
N ASP A 432 26.64 -4.85 1.93
CA ASP A 432 27.53 -5.63 1.07
C ASP A 432 27.93 -4.96 -0.26
N LEU A 433 27.33 -3.82 -0.64
CA LEU A 433 27.66 -3.10 -1.88
C LEU A 433 28.72 -2.00 -1.62
N ALA A 434 29.95 -2.25 -2.08
CA ALA A 434 31.05 -1.30 -1.98
C ALA A 434 30.94 -0.19 -3.06
N LEU A 435 30.25 0.90 -2.74
CA LEU A 435 30.36 2.15 -3.48
C LEU A 435 31.58 2.94 -3.01
N ASP A 436 32.42 3.39 -3.93
CA ASP A 436 33.46 4.37 -3.62
C ASP A 436 32.79 5.70 -3.21
N GLU A 437 33.33 6.42 -2.22
CA GLU A 437 32.74 7.68 -1.72
C GLU A 437 32.51 8.76 -2.80
N ALA A 438 33.23 8.66 -3.93
CA ALA A 438 33.17 9.60 -5.05
C ALA A 438 32.17 9.19 -6.15
N ASP A 439 31.66 7.96 -6.13
CA ASP A 439 30.78 7.43 -7.16
C ASP A 439 29.35 7.96 -6.97
N MET A 440 28.75 8.43 -8.05
CA MET A 440 27.37 8.89 -8.05
C MET A 440 26.43 7.70 -8.25
N PRO A 441 25.54 7.43 -7.30
CA PRO A 441 24.54 6.41 -7.50
C PRO A 441 23.53 6.63 -8.59
N CYS A 442 23.07 5.56 -9.22
CA CYS A 442 21.97 5.63 -10.17
C CYS A 442 21.08 4.38 -10.11
N GLU A 443 19.81 4.55 -10.48
CA GLU A 443 18.93 3.44 -10.81
C GLU A 443 18.01 3.74 -12.00
N VAL A 444 17.64 2.70 -12.75
CA VAL A 444 16.47 2.72 -13.63
C VAL A 444 15.42 1.80 -13.07
N VAL A 445 14.20 2.32 -12.90
CA VAL A 445 13.04 1.54 -12.43
C VAL A 445 12.00 1.49 -13.54
N PHE A 446 11.56 0.29 -13.90
CA PHE A 446 10.53 0.09 -14.92
C PHE A 446 9.19 -0.29 -14.31
N PHE A 447 8.14 0.46 -14.65
CA PHE A 447 6.77 0.23 -14.22
C PHE A 447 5.93 -0.19 -15.42
N THR A 448 5.35 -1.39 -15.37
CA THR A 448 4.65 -1.99 -16.51
C THR A 448 3.13 -1.95 -16.32
N ALA A 449 2.41 -1.48 -17.33
CA ALA A 449 0.97 -1.58 -17.42
C ALA A 449 0.57 -3.03 -17.71
N VAL A 450 -0.34 -3.58 -16.92
CA VAL A 450 -0.84 -4.94 -17.08
C VAL A 450 -2.35 -5.01 -16.82
N PRO A 451 -3.09 -5.88 -17.54
CA PRO A 451 -4.48 -6.14 -17.23
C PRO A 451 -4.61 -6.79 -15.85
N LEU A 452 -5.81 -6.71 -15.26
CA LEU A 452 -6.07 -7.44 -14.03
C LEU A 452 -6.11 -8.95 -14.28
N GLU A 453 -5.56 -9.74 -13.35
CA GLU A 453 -5.50 -11.20 -13.47
C GLU A 453 -6.59 -11.87 -12.64
N GLU A 454 -7.62 -12.40 -13.28
CA GLU A 454 -8.82 -12.94 -12.61
C GLU A 454 -8.56 -14.07 -11.60
N ARG A 455 -7.43 -14.80 -11.73
CA ARG A 455 -7.01 -15.81 -10.75
C ARG A 455 -6.45 -15.20 -9.46
N ASN A 456 -5.86 -14.01 -9.57
CA ASN A 456 -5.35 -13.27 -8.44
C ASN A 456 -6.52 -12.76 -7.61
N ARG A 457 -6.44 -12.88 -6.29
CA ARG A 457 -7.53 -12.50 -5.40
C ARG A 457 -7.09 -12.26 -3.97
N VAL A 458 -7.87 -11.44 -3.29
CA VAL A 458 -7.86 -11.24 -1.85
C VAL A 458 -9.08 -11.96 -1.28
N GLU A 459 -8.84 -13.10 -0.67
CA GLU A 459 -9.81 -13.79 0.17
C GLU A 459 -9.79 -13.19 1.58
N VAL A 460 -10.85 -13.39 2.34
CA VAL A 460 -10.91 -12.88 3.71
C VAL A 460 -11.07 -14.03 4.68
N ARG A 461 -10.13 -14.17 5.62
CA ARG A 461 -10.15 -15.18 6.69
C ARG A 461 -10.52 -14.53 8.02
N GLY A 462 -11.24 -15.24 8.89
CA GLY A 462 -11.74 -14.69 10.16
C GLY A 462 -12.96 -13.80 10.01
N GLU A 463 -13.42 -13.15 11.09
CA GLU A 463 -14.63 -12.30 11.11
C GLU A 463 -14.42 -11.05 11.98
N GLY A 464 -15.24 -10.02 11.73
CA GLY A 464 -15.19 -8.74 12.45
C GLY A 464 -13.78 -8.14 12.50
N ARG A 465 -13.35 -7.68 13.68
CA ARG A 465 -11.99 -7.13 13.94
C ARG A 465 -10.86 -8.09 13.53
N ARG A 466 -11.11 -9.40 13.55
CA ARG A 466 -10.11 -10.45 13.28
C ARG A 466 -10.04 -10.83 11.82
N ALA A 467 -10.91 -10.26 10.98
CA ALA A 467 -10.84 -10.49 9.55
C ALA A 467 -9.46 -10.04 9.01
N ARG A 468 -8.85 -10.87 8.17
CA ARG A 468 -7.54 -10.64 7.56
C ARG A 468 -7.58 -11.00 6.07
N PRO A 469 -6.84 -10.26 5.23
CA PRO A 469 -6.58 -10.65 3.85
C PRO A 469 -5.81 -11.97 3.79
N HIS A 470 -6.22 -12.84 2.89
CA HIS A 470 -5.44 -13.95 2.37
C HIS A 470 -5.24 -13.71 0.88
N VAL A 471 -4.00 -13.48 0.46
CA VAL A 471 -3.67 -13.02 -0.88
C VAL A 471 -3.16 -14.19 -1.71
N VAL A 472 -3.77 -14.40 -2.86
CA VAL A 472 -3.31 -15.30 -3.91
C VAL A 472 -3.00 -14.44 -5.12
N MET A 473 -1.73 -14.38 -5.52
CA MET A 473 -1.26 -13.44 -6.51
C MET A 473 -0.05 -14.02 -7.25
N ALA A 474 -0.12 -14.03 -8.57
CA ALA A 474 0.96 -14.40 -9.47
C ALA A 474 1.26 -13.25 -10.43
N HIS A 475 2.44 -13.31 -11.04
CA HIS A 475 2.84 -12.33 -12.07
C HIS A 475 1.97 -12.46 -13.31
N VAL A 476 1.68 -11.31 -13.92
CA VAL A 476 1.16 -11.24 -15.28
C VAL A 476 2.35 -11.10 -16.22
N GLU A 477 2.55 -12.08 -17.09
CA GLU A 477 3.63 -12.06 -18.07
C GLU A 477 3.22 -11.23 -19.29
N VAL A 478 4.14 -10.39 -19.77
CA VAL A 478 3.96 -9.55 -20.95
C VAL A 478 5.00 -9.97 -21.99
N GLU A 479 4.53 -10.39 -23.15
CA GLU A 479 5.39 -10.89 -24.24
C GLU A 479 6.39 -9.81 -24.69
N GLY A 480 7.68 -10.19 -24.81
CA GLY A 480 8.74 -9.30 -25.28
C GLY A 480 9.15 -8.19 -24.30
N LEU A 481 8.53 -8.13 -23.11
CA LEU A 481 8.83 -7.10 -22.12
C LEU A 481 10.28 -7.21 -21.64
N ALA A 482 10.71 -8.39 -21.21
CA ALA A 482 12.03 -8.59 -20.63
C ALA A 482 13.16 -8.12 -21.58
N GLU A 483 13.11 -8.52 -22.85
CA GLU A 483 14.09 -8.09 -23.86
C GLU A 483 14.05 -6.58 -24.14
N ALA A 484 12.86 -5.98 -24.09
CA ALA A 484 12.71 -4.53 -24.25
C ALA A 484 13.31 -3.76 -23.07
N LEU A 485 13.01 -4.18 -21.84
CA LEU A 485 13.56 -3.56 -20.63
C LEU A 485 15.08 -3.72 -20.58
N GLU A 486 15.60 -4.89 -20.97
CA GLU A 486 17.05 -5.15 -20.99
C GLU A 486 17.79 -4.23 -21.95
N ARG A 487 17.28 -4.10 -23.17
CA ARG A 487 17.84 -3.18 -24.17
C ARG A 487 17.84 -1.73 -23.67
N ILE A 488 16.73 -1.28 -23.08
CA ILE A 488 16.58 0.11 -22.63
C ILE A 488 17.43 0.39 -21.40
N GLY A 489 17.43 -0.51 -20.41
CA GLY A 489 18.23 -0.36 -19.20
C GLY A 489 19.72 -0.31 -19.52
N ALA A 490 20.20 -1.16 -20.44
CA ALA A 490 21.58 -1.12 -20.94
C ALA A 490 21.90 0.19 -21.65
N ALA A 491 21.03 0.64 -22.58
CA ALA A 491 21.24 1.89 -23.32
C ALA A 491 21.28 3.12 -22.40
N VAL A 492 20.41 3.18 -21.39
CA VAL A 492 20.43 4.26 -20.38
C VAL A 492 21.77 4.26 -19.63
N MET A 493 22.19 3.09 -19.13
CA MET A 493 23.44 2.95 -18.37
C MET A 493 24.66 3.34 -19.22
N ASP A 494 24.73 2.87 -20.47
CA ASP A 494 25.82 3.18 -21.39
C ASP A 494 25.89 4.67 -21.73
N ALA A 495 24.73 5.31 -22.00
CA ALA A 495 24.66 6.73 -22.33
C ALA A 495 25.26 7.63 -21.24
N VAL A 496 25.02 7.29 -19.96
CA VAL A 496 25.50 8.08 -18.83
C VAL A 496 26.89 7.65 -18.31
N GLY A 497 27.49 6.61 -18.91
CA GLY A 497 28.78 6.08 -18.50
C GLY A 497 28.72 5.30 -17.17
N GLY A 498 27.65 4.53 -16.98
CA GLY A 498 27.36 3.77 -15.78
C GLY A 498 28.11 2.43 -15.67
N THR A 499 28.32 1.96 -14.44
CA THR A 499 28.92 0.67 -14.11
C THR A 499 27.98 -0.10 -13.18
N PRO A 500 27.60 -1.35 -13.49
CA PRO A 500 26.63 -2.12 -12.70
C PRO A 500 27.16 -2.40 -11.29
N LEU A 501 26.29 -2.28 -10.27
CA LEU A 501 26.63 -2.59 -8.87
C LEU A 501 26.44 -4.07 -8.52
N HIS A 502 25.61 -4.77 -9.29
CA HIS A 502 25.31 -6.19 -9.15
C HIS A 502 24.91 -6.76 -10.53
N PRO A 503 24.76 -8.08 -10.71
CA PRO A 503 24.19 -8.63 -11.93
C PRO A 503 22.83 -8.00 -12.24
N LEU A 504 22.66 -7.53 -13.47
CA LEU A 504 21.46 -6.84 -13.96
C LEU A 504 20.73 -7.70 -15.01
N PRO A 505 19.41 -7.55 -15.17
CA PRO A 505 18.49 -6.79 -14.29
C PRO A 505 18.16 -7.49 -12.98
N VAL A 506 17.64 -6.74 -12.01
CA VAL A 506 16.96 -7.29 -10.83
C VAL A 506 15.45 -7.16 -11.00
N ARG A 507 14.72 -8.26 -10.80
CA ARG A 507 13.26 -8.28 -10.72
C ARG A 507 12.85 -8.24 -9.25
N SER A 508 11.93 -7.36 -8.87
CA SER A 508 11.41 -7.35 -7.50
C SER A 508 10.40 -8.46 -7.26
N GLU A 509 10.29 -8.85 -5.99
CA GLU A 509 9.15 -9.61 -5.49
C GLU A 509 7.83 -8.85 -5.72
N LEU A 510 6.74 -9.58 -5.94
CA LEU A 510 5.40 -8.98 -6.08
C LEU A 510 4.99 -8.24 -4.81
N GLY A 511 4.43 -7.04 -4.96
CA GLY A 511 3.99 -6.20 -3.85
C GLY A 511 5.02 -5.21 -3.34
N ALA A 512 6.31 -5.38 -3.70
CA ALA A 512 7.40 -4.57 -3.16
C ALA A 512 7.28 -3.07 -3.51
N VAL A 513 6.65 -2.74 -4.64
CA VAL A 513 6.46 -1.34 -5.09
C VAL A 513 5.22 -0.67 -4.50
N GLY A 514 4.29 -1.44 -3.94
CA GLY A 514 3.09 -0.91 -3.29
C GLY A 514 2.10 -0.22 -4.24
N HIS A 515 1.97 -0.71 -5.48
CA HIS A 515 0.99 -0.21 -6.45
C HIS A 515 -0.11 -1.23 -6.75
N GLU A 516 -0.39 -2.11 -5.79
CA GLU A 516 -1.42 -3.12 -5.97
C GLU A 516 -2.81 -2.49 -6.15
N VAL A 517 -3.57 -2.92 -7.17
CA VAL A 517 -4.85 -2.37 -7.62
C VAL A 517 -5.93 -3.45 -7.83
N GLY A 518 -7.17 -3.05 -8.08
CA GLY A 518 -8.16 -3.86 -8.83
C GLY A 518 -9.14 -4.71 -8.02
N THR A 519 -8.98 -4.80 -6.70
CA THR A 519 -9.82 -5.67 -5.86
C THR A 519 -11.25 -5.18 -5.67
N MET A 520 -11.57 -3.95 -6.03
CA MET A 520 -12.91 -3.36 -6.00
C MET A 520 -13.17 -2.61 -7.30
N ARG A 521 -12.67 -3.17 -8.42
CA ARG A 521 -12.57 -2.47 -9.70
C ARG A 521 -13.85 -1.76 -10.13
N MET A 522 -13.67 -0.62 -10.75
CA MET A 522 -14.73 0.12 -11.43
C MET A 522 -15.18 -0.61 -12.69
N GLY A 523 -16.47 -0.51 -12.99
CA GLY A 523 -17.06 -1.05 -14.22
C GLY A 523 -18.30 -0.26 -14.61
N ALA A 524 -18.72 -0.41 -15.86
CA ALA A 524 -19.91 0.25 -16.39
C ALA A 524 -21.22 -0.30 -15.78
N ASP A 525 -21.18 -1.52 -15.25
CA ASP A 525 -22.28 -2.17 -14.54
C ASP A 525 -21.75 -3.18 -13.49
N ALA A 526 -22.67 -3.75 -12.72
CA ALA A 526 -22.35 -4.75 -11.69
C ALA A 526 -21.82 -6.09 -12.25
N ALA A 527 -21.93 -6.33 -13.56
CA ALA A 527 -21.35 -7.53 -14.18
C ALA A 527 -19.85 -7.33 -14.50
N THR A 528 -19.41 -6.08 -14.64
CA THR A 528 -18.06 -5.72 -15.06
C THR A 528 -17.23 -5.02 -13.99
N GLY A 529 -17.85 -4.55 -12.91
CA GLY A 529 -17.16 -3.94 -11.77
C GLY A 529 -17.91 -4.06 -10.45
N VAL A 530 -17.21 -3.76 -9.35
CA VAL A 530 -17.74 -3.72 -7.98
C VAL A 530 -18.30 -2.34 -7.64
N VAL A 531 -17.72 -1.30 -8.23
CA VAL A 531 -18.18 0.08 -8.11
C VAL A 531 -18.55 0.67 -9.47
N ASP A 532 -19.50 1.60 -9.47
CA ASP A 532 -19.88 2.38 -10.64
C ASP A 532 -18.83 3.47 -10.95
N PRO A 533 -18.94 4.17 -12.09
CA PRO A 533 -18.01 5.25 -12.45
C PRO A 533 -17.90 6.39 -11.42
N ASP A 534 -18.90 6.55 -10.55
CA ASP A 534 -18.90 7.49 -9.42
C ASP A 534 -18.39 6.84 -8.13
N LEU A 535 -17.73 5.70 -8.25
CA LEU A 535 -17.11 4.92 -7.18
C LEU A 535 -18.09 4.41 -6.13
N ARG A 536 -19.39 4.41 -6.43
CA ARG A 536 -20.42 3.87 -5.54
C ARG A 536 -20.48 2.35 -5.71
N VAL A 537 -20.54 1.64 -4.60
CA VAL A 537 -20.69 0.19 -4.61
C VAL A 537 -22.03 -0.20 -5.21
N TYR A 538 -22.01 -1.07 -6.22
CA TYR A 538 -23.25 -1.58 -6.82
C TYR A 538 -24.14 -2.26 -5.77
N GLY A 539 -25.43 -1.95 -5.80
CA GLY A 539 -26.41 -2.45 -4.84
C GLY A 539 -26.38 -1.75 -3.48
N ARG A 540 -25.66 -0.63 -3.32
CA ARG A 540 -25.64 0.20 -2.11
C ARG A 540 -25.95 1.65 -2.44
N ARG A 541 -26.79 2.30 -1.63
CA ARG A 541 -27.20 3.70 -1.88
C ARG A 541 -26.13 4.72 -1.48
N ASN A 542 -25.39 4.46 -0.41
CA ASN A 542 -24.51 5.44 0.23
C ASN A 542 -23.15 4.88 0.66
N LEU A 543 -22.68 3.81 0.02
CA LEU A 543 -21.37 3.21 0.25
C LEU A 543 -20.49 3.37 -1.00
N TYR A 544 -19.31 3.94 -0.82
CA TYR A 544 -18.34 4.26 -1.87
C TYR A 544 -16.98 3.67 -1.55
N VAL A 545 -16.12 3.54 -2.56
CA VAL A 545 -14.73 3.10 -2.40
C VAL A 545 -13.80 4.11 -3.06
N CYS A 546 -12.77 4.57 -2.37
CA CYS A 546 -11.82 5.54 -2.92
C CYS A 546 -10.39 5.18 -2.50
N ASP A 547 -9.86 4.11 -3.08
CA ASP A 547 -8.45 3.73 -3.01
C ASP A 547 -8.05 2.97 -4.29
N LEU A 548 -6.82 2.48 -4.37
CA LEU A 548 -6.30 1.79 -5.56
C LEU A 548 -7.09 0.53 -5.96
N SER A 549 -7.94 -0.01 -5.08
CA SER A 549 -8.80 -1.14 -5.43
C SER A 549 -9.77 -0.86 -6.57
N VAL A 550 -10.13 0.41 -6.82
CA VAL A 550 -11.14 0.77 -7.85
C VAL A 550 -10.59 0.78 -9.27
N PHE A 551 -9.28 0.66 -9.45
CA PHE A 551 -8.65 0.73 -10.76
C PHE A 551 -9.03 -0.50 -11.60
N PRO A 552 -9.55 -0.34 -12.83
CA PRO A 552 -9.94 -1.45 -13.70
C PRO A 552 -8.74 -2.12 -14.41
N THR A 553 -7.57 -1.51 -14.38
CA THR A 553 -6.29 -2.00 -14.91
C THR A 553 -5.14 -1.51 -14.05
N SER A 554 -4.00 -2.21 -14.06
CA SER A 554 -2.75 -1.70 -13.50
C SER A 554 -2.09 -0.79 -14.54
N PRO A 555 -1.99 0.53 -14.31
CA PRO A 555 -1.30 1.43 -15.24
C PRO A 555 0.21 1.17 -15.26
N ALA A 556 0.95 1.75 -16.20
CA ALA A 556 2.40 1.94 -16.09
C ALA A 556 2.71 3.17 -15.23
N ALA A 557 1.84 4.18 -15.23
CA ALA A 557 1.95 5.34 -14.35
C ALA A 557 1.79 4.94 -12.88
N ASN A 558 2.58 5.54 -11.98
CA ASN A 558 2.36 5.40 -10.54
C ASN A 558 0.94 5.92 -10.21
N PRO A 559 0.11 5.13 -9.51
CA PRO A 559 -1.34 5.35 -9.54
C PRO A 559 -1.83 6.44 -8.57
N SER A 560 -0.96 6.97 -7.70
CA SER A 560 -1.34 7.91 -6.65
C SER A 560 -1.90 9.24 -7.16
N LEU A 561 -1.39 9.77 -8.29
CA LEU A 561 -1.94 11.00 -8.89
C LEU A 561 -3.37 10.77 -9.37
N THR A 562 -3.59 9.69 -10.12
CA THR A 562 -4.93 9.29 -10.58
C THR A 562 -5.86 9.05 -9.39
N LEU A 563 -5.37 8.46 -8.30
CA LEU A 563 -6.17 8.28 -7.09
C LEU A 563 -6.55 9.61 -6.43
N ALA A 564 -5.64 10.57 -6.33
CA ALA A 564 -5.95 11.90 -5.80
C ALA A 564 -6.98 12.63 -6.68
N ALA A 565 -6.85 12.51 -8.01
CA ALA A 565 -7.81 13.04 -8.97
C ALA A 565 -9.22 12.41 -8.80
N LEU A 566 -9.29 11.08 -8.68
CA LEU A 566 -10.53 10.36 -8.37
C LEU A 566 -11.15 10.78 -7.04
N ALA A 567 -10.33 10.97 -6.00
CA ALA A 567 -10.76 11.39 -4.68
C ALA A 567 -11.41 12.78 -4.70
N MET A 568 -10.85 13.74 -5.44
CA MET A 568 -11.45 15.06 -5.57
C MET A 568 -12.72 15.04 -6.42
N ARG A 569 -12.70 14.31 -7.55
CA ARG A 569 -13.88 14.10 -8.40
C ARG A 569 -15.04 13.55 -7.56
N LEU A 570 -14.77 12.51 -6.77
CA LEU A 570 -15.76 11.90 -5.89
C LEU A 570 -16.29 12.93 -4.89
N ALA A 571 -15.41 13.59 -4.12
CA ALA A 571 -15.84 14.56 -3.10
C ALA A 571 -16.74 15.67 -3.67
N ALA A 572 -16.41 16.20 -4.85
CA ALA A 572 -17.24 17.20 -5.54
C ALA A 572 -18.61 16.62 -5.93
N GLY A 573 -18.66 15.39 -6.44
CA GLY A 573 -19.91 14.69 -6.74
C GLY A 573 -20.75 14.40 -5.49
N LEU A 574 -20.11 14.10 -4.36
CA LEU A 574 -20.82 13.82 -3.10
C LEU A 574 -21.49 15.06 -2.49
N VAL A 575 -20.87 16.23 -2.65
CA VAL A 575 -21.38 17.50 -2.09
C VAL A 575 -22.43 18.15 -2.99
N ASN A 576 -22.29 18.02 -4.31
CA ASN A 576 -23.16 18.70 -5.28
C ASN A 576 -24.39 17.90 -5.73
N GLY A 577 -24.42 16.59 -5.51
CA GLY A 577 -25.55 15.71 -5.82
C GLY A 577 -26.21 15.18 -4.57
#